data_AF-A0A0C3AZ54-F1
#
_entry.id   AF-A0A0C3AZ54-F1
#
_cell.length_a   1.000
_cell.length_b   1.000
_cell.length_c   1.000
_cell.angle_alpha   90.00
_cell.angle_beta   90.00
_cell.angle_gamma   90.00
#
_symmetry.space_group_name_H-M   'P 1'
#
loop_
_entity.id
_entity.type
_entity.pdbx_description
1 polymer ?
#
loop_
_entity_poly.entity_id
_entity_poly.type
_entity_poly.pdbx_seq_one_letter_code
_entity_poly.pdbx_strand_id
1 'polypeptide(L)'
;EIWQSILKYAISVPLFFDIEPMKARGIDQYLSQYPYWQAERIRNTLRRVCHAWNAFLEPYDHRFIRMDDVLHKLVPLSAIPSAIRI
;
A
#
# COMPACT_ATOMS: atom_id res chain seq x y z
N GLU A 1 3.62 -11.12 17.29
CA GLU A 1 3.79 -10.15 18.41
C GLU A 1 2.81 -8.99 18.27
N ILE A 2 2.39 -8.33 19.36
CA ILE A 2 1.37 -7.26 19.32
C ILE A 2 1.76 -6.12 18.37
N TRP A 3 3.05 -5.74 18.35
CA TRP A 3 3.53 -4.67 17.49
C TRP A 3 3.36 -5.01 15.99
N GLN A 4 3.49 -6.27 15.57
CA GLN A 4 3.28 -6.67 14.17
C GLN A 4 1.84 -6.40 13.73
N SER A 5 0.87 -6.67 14.61
CA SER A 5 -0.54 -6.37 14.34
C SER A 5 -0.77 -4.86 14.25
N ILE A 6 -0.21 -4.08 15.19
CA ILE A 6 -0.28 -2.61 15.17
C ILE A 6 0.26 -2.06 13.83
N LEU A 7 1.43 -2.54 13.40
CA LEU A 7 2.05 -2.11 12.15
C LEU A 7 1.17 -2.46 10.94
N LYS A 8 0.60 -3.67 10.88
CA LYS A 8 -0.33 -4.07 9.81
C LYS A 8 -1.54 -3.15 9.75
N TYR A 9 -2.15 -2.83 10.89
CA TYR A 9 -3.28 -1.91 10.95
C TYR A 9 -2.91 -0.49 10.51
N ALA A 10 -1.73 -0.01 10.90
CA ALA A 10 -1.27 1.34 10.56
C ALA A 10 -1.08 1.58 9.05
N ILE A 11 -0.80 0.53 8.28
CA ILE A 11 -0.59 0.60 6.83
C ILE A 11 -1.76 0.03 6.01
N SER A 12 -2.85 -0.37 6.66
CA SER A 12 -3.96 -1.07 6.03
C SER A 12 -4.85 -0.10 5.25
N VAL A 13 -5.18 -0.46 3.99
CA VAL A 13 -6.07 0.34 3.14
C VAL A 13 -7.07 -0.56 2.40
N PRO A 14 -7.95 -1.30 3.12
CA PRO A 14 -8.75 -2.36 2.51
C PRO A 14 -9.66 -1.84 1.40
N LEU A 15 -10.33 -0.70 1.61
CA LEU A 15 -11.26 -0.12 0.63
C LEU A 15 -10.59 0.27 -0.69
N PHE A 16 -9.31 0.64 -0.66
CA PHE A 16 -8.59 1.01 -1.87
C PHE A 16 -8.14 -0.20 -2.69
N PHE A 17 -7.84 -1.31 -2.00
CA PHE A 17 -7.45 -2.57 -2.63
C PHE A 17 -8.63 -3.48 -2.97
N ASP A 18 -9.85 -3.10 -2.58
CA ASP A 18 -11.04 -3.86 -2.89
C ASP A 18 -11.36 -3.77 -4.40
N ILE A 19 -11.52 -4.94 -5.01
CA ILE A 19 -11.83 -5.10 -6.44
C ILE A 19 -13.34 -5.31 -6.62
N GLU A 20 -14.11 -5.53 -5.54
CA GLU A 20 -15.54 -5.78 -5.67
C GLU A 20 -16.32 -4.51 -6.08
N PRO A 21 -17.08 -4.58 -7.19
CA PRO A 21 -17.89 -3.47 -7.63
C PRO A 21 -19.11 -3.30 -6.71
N MET A 22 -19.08 -2.20 -5.96
CA MET A 22 -20.24 -1.33 -5.73
C MET A 22 -21.56 -2.03 -5.34
N LYS A 23 -21.69 -2.49 -4.09
CA LYS A 23 -23.04 -2.78 -3.57
C LYS A 23 -23.59 -1.83 -2.51
N ALA A 24 -22.82 -0.86 -2.01
CA ALA A 24 -23.37 0.03 -0.96
C ALA A 24 -22.66 1.37 -0.68
N ARG A 25 -21.60 1.76 -1.40
CA ARG A 25 -20.75 2.90 -0.99
C ARG A 25 -20.45 3.85 -2.15
N GLY A 26 -20.32 5.15 -1.84
CA GLY A 26 -20.10 6.21 -2.84
C GLY A 26 -18.80 6.01 -3.64
N ILE A 27 -18.88 6.26 -4.95
CA ILE A 27 -17.85 5.97 -5.96
C ILE A 27 -16.49 6.61 -5.61
N ASP A 28 -16.54 7.82 -5.06
CA ASP A 28 -15.35 8.66 -4.82
C ASP A 28 -14.37 8.05 -3.80
N GLN A 29 -14.86 7.20 -2.90
CA GLN A 29 -14.03 6.60 -1.84
C GLN A 29 -13.12 5.47 -2.37
N TYR A 30 -13.46 4.84 -3.49
CA TYR A 30 -12.70 3.72 -4.08
C TYR A 30 -11.71 4.15 -5.16
N LEU A 31 -11.94 5.32 -5.78
CA LEU A 31 -11.06 5.88 -6.81
C LEU A 31 -9.96 6.74 -6.21
N SER A 32 -10.16 7.26 -4.99
CA SER A 32 -9.16 8.09 -4.33
C SER A 32 -7.94 7.26 -3.93
N GLN A 33 -6.80 7.54 -4.55
CA GLN A 33 -5.50 6.98 -4.18
C GLN A 33 -4.92 7.64 -2.92
N TYR A 34 -5.54 8.72 -2.44
CA TYR A 34 -5.05 9.49 -1.30
C TYR A 34 -4.87 8.65 -0.02
N PRO A 35 -5.82 7.81 0.40
CA PRO A 35 -5.66 6.95 1.58
C PRO A 35 -4.47 5.99 1.44
N TYR A 36 -4.23 5.47 0.23
CA TYR A 36 -3.07 4.64 -0.05
C TYR A 36 -1.77 5.41 0.15
N TRP A 37 -1.60 6.56 -0.50
CA TRP A 37 -0.38 7.36 -0.37
C TRP A 37 -0.11 7.85 1.05
N GLN A 38 -1.17 8.09 1.84
CA GLN A 38 -1.01 8.38 3.27
C GLN A 38 -0.51 7.16 4.06
N ALA A 39 -1.05 5.97 3.81
CA ALA A 39 -0.56 4.73 4.44
C ALA A 39 0.91 4.43 4.06
N GLU A 40 1.32 4.73 2.83
CA GLU A 40 2.72 4.59 2.39
C GLU A 40 3.66 5.56 3.13
N ARG A 41 3.24 6.80 3.37
CA ARG A 41 4.00 7.77 4.19
C ARG A 41 4.13 7.29 5.64
N ILE A 42 3.06 6.71 6.20
CA ILE A 42 3.07 6.11 7.53
C ILE A 42 4.06 4.93 7.55
N ARG A 43 3.99 4.01 6.59
CA ARG A 43 4.93 2.88 6.47
C ARG A 43 6.38 3.38 6.46
N ASN A 44 6.69 4.36 5.61
CA ASN A 44 8.05 4.90 5.48
C ASN A 44 8.55 5.56 6.77
N THR A 45 7.66 6.18 7.53
CA THR A 45 7.98 6.69 8.88
C THR A 45 8.26 5.54 9.85
N LEU A 46 7.41 4.52 9.88
CA LEU A 46 7.55 3.37 10.77
C LEU A 46 8.80 2.52 10.47
N ARG A 47 9.20 2.39 9.20
CA ARG A 47 10.45 1.70 8.80
C ARG A 47 11.71 2.33 9.42
N ARG A 48 11.67 3.59 9.82
CA ARG A 48 12.81 4.30 10.42
C ARG A 48 12.94 4.13 11.93
N VAL A 49 11.95 3.51 12.58
CA VAL A 49 11.92 3.37 14.05
C VAL A 49 12.97 2.37 14.53
N CYS A 50 13.01 1.17 13.95
CA CYS A 50 14.02 0.16 14.28
C CYS A 50 14.18 -0.88 13.17
N HIS A 51 15.25 -1.67 13.24
CA HIS A 51 15.56 -2.69 12.24
C HIS A 51 14.46 -3.75 12.10
N ALA A 52 13.89 -4.21 13.22
CA ALA A 52 12.82 -5.22 13.20
C ALA A 52 11.57 -4.72 12.48
N TRP A 53 11.20 -3.43 12.66
CA TRP A 53 10.07 -2.82 11.95
C TRP A 53 10.37 -2.63 10.47
N ASN A 54 11.61 -2.23 10.12
CA ASN A 54 12.01 -2.14 8.72
C ASN A 54 11.88 -3.49 8.01
N ALA A 55 12.45 -4.55 8.58
CA ALA A 55 12.40 -5.90 8.01
C ALA A 55 10.96 -6.42 7.90
N PHE A 56 10.10 -6.11 8.88
CA PHE A 56 8.70 -6.50 8.85
C PHE A 56 7.88 -5.73 7.80
N LEU A 57 8.19 -4.45 7.58
CA LEU A 57 7.42 -3.57 6.69
C LEU A 57 7.92 -3.56 5.24
N GLU A 58 9.16 -3.98 4.99
CA GLU A 58 9.76 -4.05 3.65
C GLU A 58 8.92 -4.86 2.64
N PRO A 59 8.34 -6.03 2.97
CA PRO A 59 7.53 -6.80 2.02
C PRO A 59 6.25 -6.10 1.58
N TYR A 60 5.83 -5.04 2.29
CA TYR A 60 4.63 -4.26 1.96
C TYR A 60 4.93 -3.13 0.96
N ASP A 61 6.11 -3.09 0.35
CA ASP A 61 6.45 -2.13 -0.70
C ASP A 61 5.65 -2.34 -1.98
N HIS A 62 5.40 -1.26 -2.73
CA HIS A 62 4.78 -1.31 -4.05
C HIS A 62 3.43 -2.06 -4.14
N ARG A 63 2.62 -2.06 -3.07
CA ARG A 63 1.29 -2.69 -3.05
C ARG A 63 0.32 -2.10 -4.07
N PHE A 64 0.51 -0.84 -4.44
CA PHE A 64 -0.12 -0.22 -5.60
C PHE A 64 0.92 0.45 -6.48
N ILE A 65 0.83 0.18 -7.77
CA ILE A 65 1.65 0.73 -8.85
C ILE A 65 0.71 1.48 -9.78
N ARG A 66 1.09 2.66 -10.30
CA ARG A 66 0.31 3.29 -11.37
C ARG A 66 0.79 2.76 -12.71
N MET A 67 -0.13 2.48 -13.63
CA MET A 67 0.22 2.18 -15.04
C MET A 67 1.16 3.23 -15.66
N ASP A 68 0.96 4.52 -15.34
CA ASP A 68 1.87 5.58 -15.80
C ASP A 68 3.31 5.35 -15.30
N ASP A 69 3.49 4.90 -14.07
CA ASP A 69 4.83 4.64 -13.52
C ASP A 69 5.51 3.45 -14.22
N VAL A 70 4.73 2.47 -14.68
CA VAL A 70 5.22 1.34 -15.48
C VAL A 70 5.65 1.81 -16.87
N LEU A 71 4.79 2.59 -17.54
CA LEU A 71 5.04 3.11 -18.90
C LEU A 71 6.30 4.00 -18.94
N HIS A 72 6.50 4.81 -17.90
CA HIS A 72 7.66 5.70 -17.78
C HIS A 72 8.88 5.04 -17.10
N LYS A 73 8.82 3.73 -16.77
CA LYS A 73 9.90 2.96 -16.12
C LYS A 73 10.36 3.55 -14.78
N LEU A 74 9.43 4.16 -14.03
CA LEU A 74 9.69 4.75 -12.71
C LEU A 74 9.65 3.71 -11.58
N VAL A 75 9.15 2.51 -11.87
CA VAL A 75 9.06 1.41 -10.91
C VAL A 75 9.85 0.20 -11.43
N PRO A 76 10.65 -0.47 -10.58
CA PRO A 76 11.36 -1.70 -10.97
C PRO A 76 10.38 -2.79 -11.39
N LEU A 77 10.71 -3.56 -12.44
CA LEU A 77 9.87 -4.67 -12.89
C LEU A 77 9.68 -5.75 -11.81
N SER A 78 10.63 -5.87 -10.88
CA SER A 78 10.54 -6.76 -9.72
C SER A 78 9.44 -6.38 -8.73
N ALA A 79 8.89 -5.16 -8.81
CA ALA A 79 7.80 -4.72 -7.95
C ALA A 79 6.41 -5.16 -8.45
N ILE A 80 6.28 -5.44 -9.76
CA ILE A 80 5.00 -5.81 -10.39
C ILE A 80 4.37 -7.05 -9.75
N PRO A 81 5.10 -8.15 -9.48
CA PRO A 81 4.52 -9.34 -8.85
C PRO A 81 4.02 -9.12 -7.42
N SER A 82 4.53 -8.08 -6.74
CA SER A 82 4.14 -7.74 -5.37
C SER A 82 2.96 -6.77 -5.30
N ALA A 83 2.53 -6.22 -6.44
CA ALA A 83 1.44 -5.28 -6.50
C ALA A 83 0.09 -5.98 -6.31
N ILE A 84 -0.71 -5.46 -5.39
CA ILE A 84 -2.10 -5.88 -5.18
C ILE A 84 -2.99 -5.24 -6.25
N ARG A 85 -2.65 -4.03 -6.69
CA ARG A 85 -3.36 -3.27 -7.72
C ARG A 85 -2.37 -2.51 -8.62
N ILE A 86 -2.67 -2.44 -9.92
CA ILE A 86 -1.92 -1.71 -10.94
C ILE A 86 -2.86 -0.70 -11.62
#